data_AF-A0A8T4QSD0-F1
#
_entry.id   AF-A0A8T4QSD0-F1
#
_cell.length_a   1.000
_cell.length_b   1.000
_cell.length_c   1.000
_cell.angle_alpha   90.00
_cell.angle_beta   90.00
_cell.angle_gamma   90.00
#
_symmetry.space_group_name_H-M   'P 1'
#
loop_
_entity.id
_entity.type
_entity.pdbx_description
1 polymer ?
#
loop_
_entity_poly.entity_id
_entity_poly.type
_entity_poly.pdbx_seq_one_letter_code
_entity_poly.pdbx_strand_id
1 'polypeptide(L)' 'MNVWKLFAQISIVCALLTYSIGWGALLSSATIWGIETEFWFYDAVAAGIFGVFFLMYGSQSKQLR' A
#
# COMPACT_ATOMS: atom_id res chain seq x y z
N MET A 1 -13.94 -3.96 -15.49
CA MET A 1 -12.62 -3.94 -14.82
C MET A 1 -12.55 -5.15 -13.89
N ASN A 2 -11.45 -5.92 -13.86
CA ASN A 2 -11.37 -7.10 -12.97
C ASN A 2 -11.38 -6.61 -11.52
N VAL A 3 -12.31 -7.10 -10.68
CA VAL A 3 -12.47 -6.64 -9.29
C VAL A 3 -11.14 -6.70 -8.51
N TRP A 4 -10.33 -7.73 -8.77
CA TRP A 4 -8.98 -7.89 -8.21
C TRP A 4 -8.00 -6.78 -8.62
N LYS A 5 -8.09 -6.28 -9.86
CA LYS A 5 -7.26 -5.14 -10.31
C LYS A 5 -7.64 -3.85 -9.59
N LEU A 6 -8.94 -3.66 -9.31
CA LEU A 6 -9.40 -2.50 -8.56
C LEU A 6 -8.87 -2.53 -7.11
N PHE A 7 -9.01 -3.66 -6.42
CA PHE A 7 -8.46 -3.82 -5.07
C PHE A 7 -6.95 -3.64 -5.02
N ALA A 8 -6.23 -4.17 -6.01
CA ALA A 8 -4.80 -3.96 -6.10
C ALA A 8 -4.42 -2.48 -6.24
N GLN A 9 -5.11 -1.75 -7.13
CA GLN A 9 -4.86 -0.33 -7.34
C GLN A 9 -5.11 0.47 -6.06
N ILE A 10 -6.22 0.22 -5.36
CA ILE A 10 -6.53 0.88 -4.08
C ILE A 10 -5.42 0.61 -3.07
N SER A 11 -5.02 -0.65 -2.91
CA SER A 11 -3.97 -1.04 -1.96
C SER A 11 -2.61 -0.40 -2.28
N ILE A 12 -2.22 -0.34 -3.55
CA ILE A 12 -0.98 0.33 -4.00
C ILE A 12 -1.04 1.83 -3.75
N VAL A 13 -2.18 2.47 -4.00
CA VAL A 13 -2.36 3.91 -3.72
C VAL A 13 -2.25 4.17 -2.22
N CYS A 14 -2.88 3.36 -1.38
CA CYS A 14 -2.73 3.46 0.08
C CYS A 14 -1.28 3.30 0.52
N ALA A 15 -0.53 2.36 -0.07
CA ALA A 15 0.89 2.16 0.20
C ALA A 15 1.72 3.39 -0.13
N LEU A 16 1.49 4.02 -1.28
CA LEU A 16 2.21 5.22 -1.69
C LEU A 16 1.89 6.42 -0.82
N LEU A 17 0.63 6.57 -0.39
CA LEU A 17 0.21 7.66 0.49
C LEU A 17 0.86 7.54 1.87
N THR A 18 0.76 6.38 2.49
CA THR A 18 1.38 6.10 3.79
C THR A 18 2.90 6.22 3.74
N TYR A 19 3.53 5.77 2.65
CA TYR A 19 4.97 5.97 2.42
C TYR A 19 5.33 7.46 2.34
N SER A 20 4.53 8.25 1.63
CA SER A 20 4.75 9.70 1.50
C SER A 20 4.57 10.43 2.84
N ILE A 21 3.60 10.01 3.65
CA ILE A 21 3.40 10.52 5.02
C ILE A 21 4.60 10.15 5.89
N GLY A 22 5.08 8.90 5.83
CA GLY A 22 6.27 8.45 6.56
C GLY A 22 7.51 9.26 6.22
N TRP A 23 7.75 9.54 4.94
CA TRP A 23 8.84 10.45 4.52
C TRP A 23 8.64 11.88 5.01
N GLY A 24 7.41 12.40 4.95
CA GLY A 24 7.08 13.71 5.49
C GLY A 24 7.38 13.82 6.99
N ALA A 25 6.95 12.82 7.77
CA ALA A 25 7.20 12.71 9.21
C ALA A 25 8.72 12.61 9.50
N LEU A 26 9.45 11.80 8.72
CA LEU A 26 10.89 11.62 8.87
C LEU A 26 11.66 12.92 8.60
N LEU A 27 11.37 13.59 7.49
CA LEU A 27 12.05 14.84 7.11
C LEU A 27 11.76 15.99 8.07
N SER A 28 10.57 16.02 8.65
CA SER A 28 10.16 17.04 9.63
C SER A 28 10.53 16.68 11.07
N SER A 29 11.09 15.49 11.32
CA SER A 29 11.32 14.95 12.67
C SER A 29 10.07 15.07 13.56
N ALA A 30 8.90 14.89 12.97
CA ALA A 30 7.61 15.11 13.61
C ALA A 30 6.78 13.83 13.64
N THR A 31 5.98 13.68 14.69
CA THR A 31 4.93 12.66 14.74
C THR A 31 3.69 13.19 14.05
N ILE A 32 3.17 12.47 13.06
CA ILE A 32 1.93 12.82 12.37
C ILE A 32 0.78 12.05 13.01
N TRP A 33 -0.26 12.76 13.44
CA TRP A 33 -1.43 12.19 14.14
C TRP A 33 -1.11 11.34 15.37
N GLY A 34 0.02 11.62 16.04
CA GLY A 34 0.48 10.87 17.22
C GLY A 34 1.03 9.47 16.89
N ILE A 35 1.22 9.16 15.61
CA ILE A 35 1.79 7.89 15.14
C ILE A 35 3.29 8.09 14.92
N GLU A 36 4.10 7.19 15.49
CA GLU A 36 5.55 7.22 15.28
C GLU A 36 5.89 6.96 13.82
N THR A 37 6.95 7.62 13.34
CA THR A 37 7.35 7.62 11.94
C THR A 37 7.54 6.22 11.35
N GLU A 38 8.04 5.27 12.15
CA GLU A 38 8.26 3.88 11.72
C GLU A 38 6.98 3.13 11.32
N PHE A 39 5.86 3.40 12.00
CA PHE A 39 4.59 2.71 11.73
C PHE A 39 4.02 3.08 10.36
N TRP A 40 4.28 4.30 9.86
CA TRP A 40 3.89 4.71 8.52
C TRP A 40 4.57 3.87 7.43
N PHE A 41 5.84 3.53 7.64
CA PHE A 41 6.58 2.68 6.71
C PHE A 41 6.12 1.22 6.78
N TYR A 42 5.81 0.70 7.97
CA TYR A 42 5.26 -0.64 8.12
C TYR A 42 3.91 -0.79 7.42
N ASP A 43 3.01 0.18 7.59
CA ASP A 43 1.70 0.18 6.92
C ASP A 43 1.84 0.30 5.40
N ALA A 44 2.77 1.14 4.93
CA ALA A 44 3.07 1.27 3.51
C ALA A 44 3.53 -0.05 2.88
N VAL A 45 4.43 -0.77 3.55
CA VAL A 45 4.91 -2.08 3.08
C VAL A 45 3.77 -3.10 3.09
N ALA A 46 2.98 -3.16 4.15
CA ALA A 46 1.84 -4.08 4.25
C ALA A 46 0.82 -3.85 3.13
N ALA A 47 0.39 -2.61 2.93
CA ALA A 47 -0.53 -2.23 1.85
C ALA A 47 0.07 -2.52 0.45
N GLY A 48 1.39 -2.36 0.29
CA GLY A 48 2.09 -2.72 -0.94
C GLY A 48 2.03 -4.22 -1.23
N ILE A 49 2.30 -5.06 -0.23
CA ILE A 49 2.23 -6.53 -0.34
C ILE A 49 0.82 -6.98 -0.73
N PHE A 50 -0.22 -6.44 -0.09
CA PHE A 50 -1.61 -6.75 -0.45
C PHE A 50 -1.94 -6.33 -1.89
N GLY A 51 -1.43 -5.18 -2.34
CA GLY A 51 -1.60 -4.73 -3.71
C GLY A 51 -0.99 -5.67 -4.74
N VAL A 52 0.24 -6.11 -4.50
CA VAL A 52 0.94 -7.09 -5.35
C VAL A 52 0.21 -8.43 -5.33
N PHE A 53 -0.25 -8.89 -4.16
CA PHE A 53 -1.03 -10.12 -4.03
C PHE A 53 -2.30 -10.08 -4.90
N PHE A 54 -3.09 -9.01 -4.82
CA PHE A 54 -4.31 -8.88 -5.63
C PHE A 54 -4.03 -8.80 -7.14
N LEU A 55 -2.90 -8.20 -7.55
CA LEU A 55 -2.46 -8.22 -8.95
C LEU A 55 -2.15 -9.64 -9.44
N MET A 56 -1.36 -10.38 -8.66
CA MET A 56 -0.95 -11.75 -9.00
C MET A 56 -2.17 -12.68 -9.07
N TYR A 57 -3.03 -12.64 -8.05
CA TYR A 57 -4.25 -13.44 -8.00
C TYR A 57 -5.22 -13.09 -9.13
N GLY A 58 -5.40 -11.79 -9.40
CA GLY A 58 -6.23 -11.30 -10.51
C GLY A 58 -5.69 -11.68 -11.90
N SER A 59 -4.39 -11.95 -12.03
CA SER A 59 -3.74 -12.43 -13.25
C SER A 59 -3.89 -13.94 -13.42
N GLN A 60 -3.59 -14.72 -12.37
CA GLN A 60 -3.67 -16.18 -12.42
C GLN A 60 -5.11 -16.69 -12.57
N SER A 61 -6.09 -16.04 -11.92
CA SER A 61 -7.52 -16.36 -12.10
C SER A 61 -8.03 -16.17 -13.53
N LYS A 62 -7.36 -15.34 -14.33
CA LYS A 62 -7.63 -15.18 -15.76
C LYS A 62 -6.99 -16.24 -16.65
N GLN A 63 -5.90 -16.87 -16.20
CA GLN A 63 -5.17 -17.88 -16.96
C GLN A 63 -5.79 -19.28 -16.84
N LEU A 64 -6.56 -19.52 -15.78
CA LEU A 64 -7.24 -20.80 -15.51
C LEU A 64 -8.70 -20.84 -16.02
N ARG A 65 -9.17 -19.79 -16.71
CA ARG A 65 -10.48 -19.71 -17.37
C ARG A 65 -10.29 -19.65 -18.88
#